data_AF-A0A5Q6PGK0-F1
#
_entry.id   AF-A0A5Q6PGK0-F1
#
_cell.length_a   1.000
_cell.length_b   1.000
_cell.length_c   1.000
_cell.angle_alpha   90.00
_cell.angle_beta   90.00
_cell.angle_gamma   90.00
#
_symmetry.space_group_name_H-M   'P 1'
#
loop_
_entity.id
_entity.type
_entity.pdbx_description
1 polymer ?
#
loop_
_entity_poly.entity_id
_entity_poly.type
_entity_poly.pdbx_seq_one_letter_code
_entity_poly.pdbx_strand_id
1 'polypeptide(L)'
;MVLRALLLGGCIALAGCQSTAVVEQVKPNTGQEVQQIGQLQATKVKLPSTTKVALTKETQYLRNQVIASPVALFEIPADRGQMTLTITSEISDSVFYPHVMIVDAQGQVVESYEEVTFEYRKPRLHLGNRLVAELDFYPPQGYKSLFVLVYTKQQDLQGVTYVAHPARIDAEARGNYLPEVKDIPVPHTLTGTIALDVSGPSFLSFVRSEVRQTATSTDAAKTQIQVQPDTQTYYFSSIERAVQANDLPKALSLLDEAKALGIEGAQEVFVKAVNARK
;
A
#
# COMPACT_ATOMS: atom_id res chain seq x y z
N MET A 1 -51.95 -45.10 -2.26
CA MET A 1 -51.44 -43.81 -1.71
C MET A 1 -50.00 -43.65 -2.18
N VAL A 2 -49.75 -42.72 -3.11
CA VAL A 2 -48.40 -42.45 -3.63
C VAL A 2 -47.91 -41.18 -2.96
N LEU A 3 -46.88 -41.31 -2.11
CA LEU A 3 -46.31 -40.20 -1.34
C LEU A 3 -45.34 -39.44 -2.25
N ARG A 4 -45.71 -38.21 -2.64
CA ARG A 4 -44.83 -37.28 -3.37
C ARG A 4 -43.97 -36.54 -2.34
N ALA A 5 -42.68 -36.85 -2.29
CA ALA A 5 -41.70 -36.08 -1.53
C ALA A 5 -41.33 -34.82 -2.32
N LEU A 6 -41.67 -33.65 -1.77
CA LEU A 6 -41.36 -32.34 -2.32
C LEU A 6 -40.05 -31.86 -1.65
N LEU A 7 -38.93 -31.98 -2.36
CA LEU A 7 -37.62 -31.47 -1.92
C LEU A 7 -37.61 -29.95 -2.14
N LEU A 8 -37.79 -29.19 -1.06
CA LEU A 8 -37.49 -27.75 -1.04
C LEU A 8 -35.98 -27.55 -1.14
N GLY A 9 -35.52 -27.08 -2.30
CA GLY A 9 -34.15 -26.64 -2.52
C GLY A 9 -33.86 -25.36 -1.73
N GLY A 10 -33.12 -25.49 -0.63
CA GLY A 10 -32.53 -24.37 0.08
C GLY A 10 -31.32 -23.84 -0.69
N CYS A 11 -31.48 -22.74 -1.41
CA CYS A 11 -30.35 -21.91 -1.83
C CYS A 11 -29.86 -21.10 -0.63
N ILE A 12 -28.93 -21.66 0.14
CA ILE A 12 -28.11 -20.89 1.07
C ILE A 12 -27.04 -20.19 0.24
N ALA A 13 -27.30 -18.92 -0.09
CA ALA A 13 -26.28 -18.03 -0.63
C ALA A 13 -25.22 -17.79 0.46
N LEU A 14 -24.15 -18.58 0.43
CA LEU A 14 -22.93 -18.32 1.19
C LEU A 14 -22.32 -17.01 0.70
N ALA A 15 -22.63 -15.91 1.39
CA ALA A 15 -21.82 -14.70 1.34
C ALA A 15 -20.46 -15.05 1.95
N GLY A 16 -19.50 -15.41 1.11
CA GLY A 16 -18.11 -15.60 1.51
C GLY A 16 -17.50 -14.27 1.90
N CYS A 17 -17.48 -13.96 3.20
CA CYS A 17 -16.57 -12.96 3.75
C CYS A 17 -15.15 -13.45 3.48
N GLN A 18 -14.50 -12.94 2.42
CA GLN A 18 -13.09 -13.19 2.18
C GLN A 18 -12.27 -12.37 3.18
N SER A 19 -12.08 -12.91 4.38
CA SER A 19 -11.06 -12.42 5.30
C SER A 19 -9.68 -12.71 4.72
N THR A 20 -8.79 -11.72 4.68
CA THR A 20 -7.39 -11.93 4.32
C THR A 20 -6.77 -12.93 5.29
N ALA A 21 -6.35 -14.10 4.79
CA ALA A 21 -5.72 -15.11 5.63
C ALA A 21 -4.41 -14.56 6.23
N VAL A 22 -4.25 -14.73 7.54
CA VAL A 22 -3.01 -14.43 8.25
C VAL A 22 -2.13 -15.66 8.17
N VAL A 23 -0.91 -15.50 7.63
CA VAL A 23 0.05 -16.59 7.43
C VAL A 23 0.97 -16.68 8.65
N GLU A 24 1.28 -17.88 9.09
CA GLU A 24 2.32 -18.12 10.11
C GLU A 24 3.60 -18.61 9.42
N GLN A 25 4.74 -18.02 9.79
CA GLN A 25 6.06 -18.41 9.27
C GLN A 25 6.86 -19.11 10.36
N VAL A 26 6.62 -20.41 10.53
CA VAL A 26 7.21 -21.20 11.62
C VAL A 26 8.70 -21.46 11.38
N LYS A 27 9.44 -21.73 12.47
CA LYS A 27 10.87 -22.10 12.42
C LYS A 27 11.12 -23.25 11.43
N PRO A 28 12.12 -23.13 10.54
CA PRO A 28 12.41 -24.16 9.54
C PRO A 28 12.89 -25.48 10.15
N ASN A 29 13.48 -25.46 11.35
CA ASN A 29 13.85 -26.65 12.13
C ASN A 29 13.56 -26.41 13.63
N THR A 30 13.09 -27.44 14.34
CA THR A 30 12.77 -27.37 15.77
C THR A 30 14.00 -26.95 16.59
N GLY A 31 14.05 -25.68 16.98
CA GLY A 31 15.06 -25.14 17.90
C GLY A 31 16.29 -24.47 17.28
N GLN A 32 16.37 -24.26 15.97
CA GLN A 32 17.51 -23.56 15.37
C GLN A 32 17.15 -22.13 14.93
N GLU A 33 17.91 -21.17 15.48
CA GLU A 33 18.00 -19.82 14.94
C GLU A 33 18.74 -19.87 13.59
N VAL A 34 18.22 -19.15 12.61
CA VAL A 34 18.78 -19.09 11.26
C VAL A 34 19.80 -17.96 11.22
N GLN A 35 20.95 -18.18 10.56
CA GLN A 35 21.97 -17.13 10.39
C GLN A 35 21.92 -16.46 9.01
N GLN A 36 21.34 -17.13 8.02
CA GLN A 36 21.32 -16.67 6.63
C GLN A 36 19.88 -16.49 6.13
N ILE A 37 19.62 -15.35 5.47
CA ILE A 37 18.27 -15.01 5.00
C ILE A 37 17.74 -16.03 3.98
N GLY A 38 18.61 -16.60 3.14
CA GLY A 38 18.21 -17.62 2.15
C GLY A 38 17.65 -18.93 2.73
N GLN A 39 17.74 -19.16 4.04
CA GLN A 39 17.15 -20.33 4.73
C GLN A 39 15.77 -20.04 5.33
N LEU A 40 15.31 -18.79 5.26
CA LEU A 40 14.02 -18.37 5.79
C LEU A 40 12.88 -18.75 4.83
N GLN A 41 11.71 -19.01 5.39
CA GLN A 41 10.49 -19.25 4.64
C GLN A 41 9.85 -17.92 4.25
N ALA A 42 9.76 -17.65 2.95
CA ALA A 42 9.10 -16.46 2.44
C ALA A 42 7.62 -16.72 2.13
N THR A 43 6.77 -15.73 2.37
CA THR A 43 5.38 -15.73 1.91
C THR A 43 5.28 -14.93 0.61
N LYS A 44 4.80 -15.58 -0.45
CA LYS A 44 4.65 -14.95 -1.76
C LYS A 44 3.47 -13.97 -1.77
N VAL A 45 3.76 -12.73 -2.16
CA VAL A 45 2.77 -11.66 -2.28
C VAL A 45 2.25 -11.60 -3.72
N LYS A 46 0.93 -11.50 -3.88
CA LYS A 46 0.30 -11.27 -5.19
C LYS A 46 0.11 -9.75 -5.40
N LEU A 47 0.07 -9.28 -6.64
CA LEU A 47 -0.15 -7.86 -6.96
C LEU A 47 -1.54 -7.61 -7.57
N PRO A 48 -2.24 -6.53 -7.20
CA PRO A 48 -2.12 -5.80 -5.93
C PRO A 48 -2.73 -6.65 -4.80
N SER A 49 -2.02 -6.83 -3.69
CA SER A 49 -2.61 -7.50 -2.52
C SER A 49 -1.94 -7.10 -1.22
N THR A 50 -2.73 -7.19 -0.16
CA THR A 50 -2.25 -7.18 1.22
C THR A 50 -1.99 -8.61 1.67
N THR A 51 -0.79 -8.88 2.17
CA THR A 51 -0.42 -10.16 2.80
C THR A 51 -0.13 -9.92 4.28
N LYS A 52 -0.75 -10.71 5.17
CA LYS A 52 -0.52 -10.62 6.62
C LYS A 52 0.29 -11.80 7.13
N VAL A 53 1.25 -11.52 8.01
CA VAL A 53 2.06 -12.51 8.73
C VAL A 53 1.95 -12.27 10.23
N ALA A 54 1.67 -13.33 11.00
CA ALA A 54 1.73 -13.29 12.45
C ALA A 54 3.16 -13.63 12.93
N LEU A 55 3.70 -12.76 13.78
CA LEU A 55 4.94 -12.96 14.52
C LEU A 55 4.59 -13.49 15.91
N THR A 56 4.85 -14.77 16.15
CA THR A 56 4.60 -15.49 17.39
C THR A 56 5.91 -16.04 17.96
N LYS A 57 5.85 -16.71 19.11
CA LYS A 57 7.02 -17.40 19.70
C LYS A 57 7.60 -18.50 18.80
N GLU A 58 6.80 -19.01 17.87
CA GLU A 58 7.21 -20.05 16.92
C GLU A 58 7.65 -19.51 15.57
N THR A 59 7.58 -18.19 15.38
CA THR A 59 8.10 -17.59 14.17
C THR A 59 9.60 -17.84 14.01
N GLN A 60 10.01 -18.05 12.76
CA GLN A 60 11.41 -18.12 12.38
C GLN A 60 12.20 -16.93 12.93
N TYR A 61 13.40 -17.21 13.47
CA TYR A 61 14.25 -16.23 14.12
C TYR A 61 15.55 -16.09 13.35
N LEU A 62 15.91 -14.86 12.99
CA LEU A 62 17.16 -14.55 12.32
C LEU A 62 18.13 -13.97 13.35
N ARG A 63 19.31 -14.59 13.46
CA ARG A 63 20.44 -14.09 14.25
C ARG A 63 21.68 -13.93 13.39
N ASN A 64 22.04 -12.69 13.12
CA ASN A 64 23.30 -12.31 12.48
C ASN A 64 23.85 -11.02 13.13
N GLN A 65 24.80 -10.35 12.48
CA GLN A 65 25.43 -9.13 13.04
C GLN A 65 24.47 -7.92 13.11
N VAL A 66 23.41 -7.91 12.32
CA VAL A 66 22.47 -6.78 12.17
C VAL A 66 21.12 -7.07 12.83
N ILE A 67 20.66 -8.32 12.76
CA ILE A 67 19.32 -8.76 13.16
C ILE A 67 19.44 -9.86 14.20
N ALA A 68 18.70 -9.69 15.29
CA ALA A 68 18.51 -10.70 16.32
C ALA A 68 17.05 -10.64 16.77
N SER A 69 16.13 -11.10 15.94
CA SER A 69 14.68 -11.07 16.22
C SER A 69 13.92 -12.11 15.40
N PRO A 70 12.64 -12.37 15.72
CA PRO A 70 11.71 -12.94 14.76
C PRO A 70 11.63 -12.06 13.52
N VAL A 71 11.40 -12.68 12.37
CA VAL A 71 11.34 -12.00 11.09
C VAL A 71 10.15 -12.45 10.26
N ALA A 72 9.54 -11.50 9.55
CA ALA A 72 8.60 -11.78 8.47
C ALA A 72 9.31 -11.57 7.13
N LEU A 73 9.26 -12.56 6.25
CA LEU A 73 9.86 -12.50 4.92
C LEU A 73 8.78 -12.58 3.85
N PHE A 74 8.70 -11.57 2.98
CA PHE A 74 7.73 -11.51 1.90
C PHE A 74 8.44 -11.56 0.55
N GLU A 75 8.05 -12.48 -0.34
CA GLU A 75 8.53 -12.50 -1.72
C GLU A 75 7.63 -11.60 -2.58
N ILE A 76 8.23 -10.56 -3.17
CA ILE A 76 7.57 -9.61 -4.06
C ILE A 76 8.11 -9.77 -5.50
N PRO A 77 7.27 -9.59 -6.53
CA PRO A 77 7.77 -9.55 -7.91
C PRO A 77 8.63 -8.29 -8.13
N ALA A 78 9.70 -8.42 -8.90
CA ALA A 78 10.66 -7.34 -9.17
C ALA A 78 10.72 -6.98 -10.67
N ASP A 79 9.82 -7.53 -11.48
CA ASP A 79 9.77 -7.40 -12.94
C ASP A 79 8.74 -6.40 -13.46
N ARG A 80 8.12 -5.59 -12.57
CA ARG A 80 6.93 -4.76 -12.89
C ARG A 80 7.10 -3.25 -12.74
N GLY A 81 8.33 -2.76 -12.67
CA GLY A 81 8.61 -1.32 -12.48
C GLY A 81 8.39 -0.85 -11.05
N GLN A 82 8.29 0.47 -10.84
CA GLN A 82 8.13 1.08 -9.52
C GLN A 82 6.91 0.52 -8.78
N MET A 83 7.02 0.34 -7.47
CA MET A 83 5.93 -0.06 -6.59
C MET A 83 5.97 0.72 -5.28
N THR A 84 4.81 0.82 -4.64
CA THR A 84 4.70 1.36 -3.28
C THR A 84 4.47 0.19 -2.33
N LEU A 85 5.36 0.06 -1.35
CA LEU A 85 5.30 -0.92 -0.27
C LEU A 85 4.72 -0.24 0.97
N THR A 86 3.54 -0.66 1.41
CA THR A 86 2.97 -0.18 2.68
C THR A 86 3.12 -1.26 3.74
N ILE A 87 4.01 -1.02 4.71
CA ILE A 87 4.24 -1.92 5.84
C ILE A 87 3.40 -1.42 7.00
N THR A 88 2.56 -2.30 7.54
CA THR A 88 1.70 -2.02 8.69
C THR A 88 2.03 -2.98 9.83
N SER A 89 2.29 -2.47 11.02
CA SER A 89 2.34 -3.25 12.26
C SER A 89 1.12 -2.93 13.12
N GLU A 90 0.29 -3.93 13.38
CA GLU A 90 -0.92 -3.76 14.18
C GLU A 90 -0.59 -3.55 15.66
N ILE A 91 -1.31 -2.63 16.31
CA ILE A 91 -1.16 -2.32 17.73
C ILE A 91 -2.39 -2.82 18.50
N SER A 92 -2.14 -3.60 19.54
CA SER A 92 -3.12 -4.01 20.55
C SER A 92 -2.55 -3.67 21.94
N ASP A 93 -2.43 -4.64 22.84
CA ASP A 93 -1.81 -4.47 24.15
C ASP A 93 -0.28 -4.32 24.07
N SER A 94 0.29 -4.70 22.93
CA SER A 94 1.70 -4.51 22.57
C SER A 94 1.82 -4.24 21.07
N VAL A 95 3.03 -3.87 20.63
CA VAL A 95 3.32 -3.65 19.21
C VAL A 95 4.68 -4.24 18.84
N PHE A 96 4.79 -4.81 17.65
CA PHE A 96 6.09 -5.10 17.05
C PHE A 96 6.60 -3.85 16.36
N TYR A 97 7.70 -3.24 16.82
CA TYR A 97 8.26 -2.04 16.19
C TYR A 97 9.16 -2.42 15.00
N PRO A 98 8.73 -2.16 13.75
CA PRO A 98 9.35 -2.76 12.57
C PRO A 98 10.52 -1.94 12.01
N HIS A 99 11.49 -2.66 11.44
CA HIS A 99 12.51 -2.20 10.51
C HIS A 99 12.40 -3.03 9.24
N VAL A 100 12.85 -2.46 8.11
CA VAL A 100 12.69 -3.09 6.80
C VAL A 100 14.00 -3.06 6.02
N MET A 101 14.29 -4.16 5.33
CA MET A 101 15.31 -4.22 4.28
C MET A 101 14.81 -5.09 3.13
N ILE A 102 15.33 -4.87 1.93
CA ILE A 102 15.03 -5.67 0.74
C ILE A 102 16.30 -6.41 0.35
N VAL A 103 16.14 -7.71 0.10
CA VAL A 103 17.25 -8.60 -0.25
C VAL A 103 16.92 -9.43 -1.49
N ASP A 104 17.96 -9.98 -2.11
CA ASP A 104 17.81 -10.98 -3.17
C ASP A 104 17.63 -12.41 -2.63
N ALA A 105 17.53 -13.39 -3.54
CA ALA A 105 17.36 -14.79 -3.19
C ALA A 105 18.57 -15.39 -2.44
N GLN A 106 19.74 -14.77 -2.56
CA GLN A 106 20.97 -15.15 -1.86
C GLN A 106 21.07 -14.47 -0.48
N GLY A 107 20.15 -13.55 -0.15
CA GLY A 107 20.16 -12.77 1.08
C GLY A 107 21.10 -11.57 1.03
N GLN A 108 21.56 -11.15 -0.15
CA GLN A 108 22.33 -9.92 -0.31
C GLN A 108 21.41 -8.71 -0.23
N VAL A 109 21.84 -7.66 0.45
CA VAL A 109 21.07 -6.42 0.60
C VAL A 109 21.00 -5.70 -0.74
N VAL A 110 19.77 -5.47 -1.20
CA VAL A 110 19.45 -4.69 -2.40
C VAL A 110 19.06 -3.27 -2.02
N GLU A 111 18.28 -3.11 -0.95
CA GLU A 111 17.87 -1.80 -0.42
C GLU A 111 17.77 -1.88 1.11
N SER A 112 18.20 -0.83 1.81
CA SER A 112 18.12 -0.75 3.27
C SER A 112 17.56 0.59 3.71
N TYR A 113 16.61 0.56 4.63
CA TYR A 113 15.91 1.73 5.11
C TYR A 113 16.30 2.05 6.56
N GLU A 114 17.37 2.81 6.75
CA GLU A 114 17.87 3.13 8.10
C GLU A 114 17.04 4.19 8.83
N GLU A 115 16.47 5.15 8.09
CA GLU A 115 15.76 6.31 8.64
C GLU A 115 14.23 6.26 8.47
N VAL A 116 13.66 5.09 8.11
CA VAL A 116 12.21 4.98 7.94
C VAL A 116 11.50 5.14 9.28
N THR A 117 10.63 6.15 9.32
CA THR A 117 9.78 6.42 10.47
C THR A 117 8.42 5.75 10.27
N PHE A 118 8.06 4.87 11.20
CA PHE A 118 6.73 4.29 11.25
C PHE A 118 5.77 5.21 11.99
N GLU A 119 4.75 5.70 11.29
CA GLU A 119 3.77 6.64 11.84
C GLU A 119 2.61 5.91 12.53
N TYR A 120 2.26 6.36 13.73
CA TYR A 120 1.05 5.87 14.40
C TYR A 120 -0.21 6.41 13.69
N ARG A 121 -1.07 5.48 13.25
CA ARG A 121 -2.41 5.76 12.72
C ARG A 121 -3.47 5.25 13.69
N LYS A 122 -4.31 6.17 14.16
CA LYS A 122 -5.46 5.88 15.03
C LYS A 122 -6.49 4.95 14.36
N PRO A 123 -7.40 4.34 15.14
CA PRO A 123 -8.40 3.44 14.61
C PRO A 123 -9.35 4.19 13.68
N ARG A 124 -9.68 3.58 12.54
CA ARG A 124 -10.64 4.10 11.54
C ARG A 124 -11.34 2.95 10.85
N LEU A 125 -12.68 2.97 10.85
CA LEU A 125 -13.51 1.90 10.27
C LEU A 125 -13.12 0.53 10.85
N HIS A 126 -12.67 -0.41 10.00
CA HIS A 126 -12.23 -1.74 10.40
C HIS A 126 -10.73 -1.79 10.79
N LEU A 127 -9.99 -0.69 10.64
CA LEU A 127 -8.57 -0.62 10.94
C LEU A 127 -8.37 -0.21 12.39
N GLY A 128 -7.63 -1.02 13.15
CA GLY A 128 -7.22 -0.70 14.51
C GLY A 128 -6.09 0.34 14.58
N ASN A 129 -5.59 0.53 15.79
CA ASN A 129 -4.31 1.20 16.03
C ASN A 129 -3.21 0.48 15.27
N ARG A 130 -2.33 1.22 14.61
CA ARG A 130 -1.25 0.63 13.81
C ARG A 130 -0.11 1.61 13.59
N LEU A 131 1.09 1.07 13.43
CA LEU A 131 2.25 1.75 12.88
C LEU A 131 2.30 1.51 11.37
N VAL A 132 2.52 2.56 10.57
CA VAL A 132 2.56 2.45 9.10
C VAL A 132 3.77 3.18 8.53
N ALA A 133 4.45 2.54 7.59
CA ALA A 133 5.41 3.18 6.70
C ALA A 133 5.03 2.90 5.24
N GLU A 134 5.13 3.91 4.39
CA GLU A 134 4.92 3.83 2.95
C GLU A 134 6.27 4.07 2.27
N LEU A 135 6.74 3.11 1.48
CA LEU A 135 8.05 3.13 0.83
C LEU A 135 7.85 3.06 -0.68
N ASP A 136 8.40 4.03 -1.40
CA ASP A 136 8.56 3.92 -2.84
C ASP A 136 9.78 3.07 -3.14
N PHE A 137 9.57 2.02 -3.93
CA PHE A 137 10.60 1.06 -4.27
C PHE A 137 10.74 0.92 -5.79
N TYR A 138 11.98 0.97 -6.25
CA TYR A 138 12.37 0.86 -7.65
C TYR A 138 13.22 -0.40 -7.82
N PRO A 139 12.63 -1.56 -8.16
CA PRO A 139 13.38 -2.78 -8.32
C PRO A 139 14.50 -2.62 -9.37
N PRO A 140 15.76 -3.01 -9.05
CA PRO A 140 16.84 -3.02 -10.03
C PRO A 140 16.55 -4.00 -11.17
N GLN A 141 17.13 -3.74 -12.34
CA GLN A 141 17.01 -4.62 -13.50
C GLN A 141 17.67 -5.99 -13.23
N GLY A 142 17.07 -7.05 -13.78
CA GLY A 142 17.61 -8.41 -13.70
C GLY A 142 17.02 -9.28 -12.59
N TYR A 143 16.27 -8.71 -11.65
CA TYR A 143 15.56 -9.48 -10.64
C TYR A 143 14.14 -9.85 -11.09
N LYS A 144 13.78 -11.13 -10.96
CA LYS A 144 12.39 -11.59 -11.15
C LYS A 144 11.56 -11.42 -9.89
N SER A 145 12.17 -11.69 -8.74
CA SER A 145 11.60 -11.45 -7.42
C SER A 145 12.67 -10.95 -6.46
N LEU A 146 12.22 -10.24 -5.44
CA LEU A 146 13.00 -9.74 -4.32
C LEU A 146 12.24 -10.05 -3.02
N PHE A 147 12.94 -9.92 -1.90
CA PHE A 147 12.39 -10.30 -0.61
C PHE A 147 12.40 -9.11 0.35
N VAL A 148 11.22 -8.73 0.83
CA VAL A 148 11.05 -7.71 1.87
C VAL A 148 11.16 -8.41 3.22
N LEU A 149 12.22 -8.10 3.95
CA LEU A 149 12.47 -8.61 5.30
C LEU A 149 12.04 -7.56 6.33
N VAL A 150 11.07 -7.91 7.17
CA VAL A 150 10.61 -7.09 8.29
C VAL A 150 11.09 -7.71 9.59
N TYR A 151 11.75 -6.91 10.43
CA TYR A 151 12.38 -7.35 11.69
C TYR A 151 12.28 -6.24 12.75
N THR A 152 12.75 -6.48 13.97
CA THR A 152 12.87 -5.43 15.00
C THR A 152 14.27 -5.43 15.60
N LYS A 153 14.75 -4.28 16.07
CA LYS A 153 16.07 -4.18 16.69
C LYS A 153 15.94 -4.35 18.20
N GLN A 154 16.96 -4.95 18.82
CA GLN A 154 16.97 -5.20 20.26
C GLN A 154 16.82 -3.92 21.11
N GLN A 155 17.40 -2.81 20.65
CA GLN A 155 17.30 -1.52 21.31
C GLN A 155 15.86 -0.98 21.35
N ASP A 156 15.03 -1.28 20.34
CA ASP A 156 13.67 -0.75 20.26
C ASP A 156 12.71 -1.47 21.21
N LEU A 157 13.08 -2.65 21.70
CA LEU A 157 12.26 -3.43 22.66
C LEU A 157 12.13 -2.75 24.02
N GLN A 158 13.00 -1.79 24.33
CA GLN A 158 12.89 -0.96 25.54
C GLN A 158 11.97 0.25 25.33
N GLY A 159 11.51 0.49 24.10
CA GLY A 159 10.66 1.60 23.72
C GLY A 159 9.17 1.33 23.91
N VAL A 160 8.40 2.41 23.74
CA VAL A 160 6.93 2.38 23.71
C VAL A 160 6.42 3.22 22.54
N THR A 161 5.27 2.82 22.00
CA THR A 161 4.49 3.64 21.07
C THR A 161 3.33 4.25 21.83
N TYR A 162 3.20 5.58 21.78
CA TYR A 162 2.07 6.27 22.40
C TYR A 162 0.86 6.23 21.46
N VAL A 163 -0.26 5.68 21.95
CA VAL A 163 -1.53 5.63 21.22
C VAL A 163 -2.56 6.56 21.82
N ALA A 164 -3.41 7.11 20.96
CA ALA A 164 -4.46 8.03 21.37
C ALA A 164 -5.43 7.37 22.36
N HIS A 165 -5.72 8.06 23.47
CA HIS A 165 -6.66 7.58 24.47
C HIS A 165 -8.07 7.39 23.89
N PRO A 166 -8.80 6.29 24.16
CA PRO A 166 -10.13 6.02 23.60
C PRO A 166 -11.14 7.14 23.81
N ALA A 167 -11.13 7.77 24.99
CA ALA A 167 -12.01 8.92 25.29
C ALA A 167 -11.80 10.12 24.33
N ARG A 168 -10.56 10.35 23.86
CA ARG A 168 -10.27 11.38 22.85
C ARG A 168 -10.82 10.98 21.48
N ILE A 169 -10.65 9.71 21.10
CA ILE A 169 -11.15 9.19 19.83
C ILE A 169 -12.68 9.26 19.76
N ASP A 170 -13.38 8.88 20.84
CA ASP A 170 -14.85 8.95 20.92
C ASP A 170 -15.36 10.40 20.90
N ALA A 171 -14.73 11.31 21.64
CA ALA A 171 -15.10 12.72 21.64
C ALA A 171 -14.94 13.36 20.25
N GLU A 172 -13.81 13.10 19.57
CA GLU A 172 -13.56 13.57 18.20
C GLU A 172 -14.61 13.01 17.22
N ALA A 173 -14.93 11.72 17.30
CA ALA A 173 -15.91 11.07 16.43
C ALA A 173 -17.33 11.65 16.58
N ARG A 174 -17.67 12.13 17.79
CA ARG A 174 -18.98 12.76 18.08
C ARG A 174 -18.99 14.28 17.89
N GLY A 175 -17.84 14.89 17.56
CA GLY A 175 -17.71 16.36 17.48
C GLY A 175 -17.83 17.05 18.84
N ASN A 176 -17.54 16.35 19.93
CA ASN A 176 -17.56 16.88 21.28
C ASN A 176 -16.25 17.59 21.61
N TYR A 177 -16.22 18.31 22.75
CA TYR A 177 -14.99 18.83 23.33
C TYR A 177 -13.99 17.69 23.60
N LEU A 178 -12.72 17.91 23.23
CA LEU A 178 -11.68 16.91 23.38
C LEU A 178 -11.15 16.90 24.82
N PRO A 179 -11.27 15.80 25.57
CA PRO A 179 -10.79 15.73 26.94
C PRO A 179 -9.26 15.81 27.02
N GLU A 180 -8.75 16.44 28.08
CA GLU A 180 -7.31 16.57 28.37
C GLU A 180 -6.73 15.29 29.00
N VAL A 181 -6.79 14.18 28.25
CA VAL A 181 -6.22 12.90 28.68
C VAL A 181 -4.96 12.58 27.88
N LYS A 182 -3.95 12.05 28.59
CA LYS A 182 -2.66 11.66 28.02
C LYS A 182 -2.82 10.42 27.13
N ASP A 183 -1.91 10.30 26.16
CA ASP A 183 -1.80 9.10 25.34
C ASP A 183 -1.33 7.89 26.16
N ILE A 184 -1.73 6.71 25.71
CA ILE A 184 -1.46 5.43 26.38
C ILE A 184 -0.14 4.88 25.84
N PRO A 185 0.87 4.59 26.68
CA PRO A 185 2.09 3.95 26.24
C PRO A 185 1.86 2.45 25.97
N VAL A 186 2.17 1.99 24.76
CA VAL A 186 2.10 0.58 24.35
C VAL A 186 3.52 0.01 24.20
N PRO A 187 3.90 -1.05 24.93
CA PRO A 187 5.25 -1.60 24.90
C PRO A 187 5.57 -2.27 23.57
N HIS A 188 6.83 -2.12 23.15
CA HIS A 188 7.37 -2.87 22.02
C HIS A 188 7.68 -4.32 22.40
N THR A 189 7.36 -5.28 21.53
CA THR A 189 7.62 -6.70 21.78
C THR A 189 8.09 -7.43 20.52
N LEU A 190 8.51 -8.70 20.69
CA LEU A 190 8.93 -9.59 19.61
C LEU A 190 7.76 -10.23 18.85
N THR A 191 6.52 -9.97 19.26
CA THR A 191 5.31 -10.58 18.68
C THR A 191 4.36 -9.51 18.17
N GLY A 192 3.56 -9.85 17.16
CA GLY A 192 2.61 -8.92 16.57
C GLY A 192 2.12 -9.42 15.21
N THR A 193 1.36 -8.58 14.51
CA THR A 193 0.88 -8.87 13.15
C THR A 193 1.43 -7.83 12.19
N ILE A 194 2.14 -8.28 11.17
CA ILE A 194 2.66 -7.43 10.10
C ILE A 194 1.83 -7.65 8.84
N ALA A 195 1.41 -6.57 8.21
CA ALA A 195 0.83 -6.58 6.88
C ALA A 195 1.73 -5.85 5.90
N LEU A 196 1.97 -6.47 4.75
CA LEU A 196 2.59 -5.83 3.60
C LEU A 196 1.54 -5.68 2.51
N ASP A 197 1.21 -4.44 2.17
CA ASP A 197 0.46 -4.11 0.96
C ASP A 197 1.45 -3.69 -0.14
N VAL A 198 1.31 -4.31 -1.30
CA VAL A 198 2.15 -4.00 -2.47
C VAL A 198 1.25 -3.52 -3.59
N SER A 199 1.43 -2.26 -3.96
CA SER A 199 0.70 -1.62 -5.04
C SER A 199 1.66 -1.21 -6.15
N GLY A 200 1.22 -1.40 -7.40
CA GLY A 200 1.95 -0.90 -8.57
C GLY A 200 1.93 0.62 -8.65
N PRO A 201 2.58 1.22 -9.65
CA PRO A 201 2.65 2.66 -9.77
C PRO A 201 1.23 3.20 -9.93
N SER A 202 0.79 3.98 -8.95
CA SER A 202 -0.46 4.71 -9.03
C SER A 202 -0.29 5.83 -10.06
N PHE A 203 -1.12 5.86 -11.11
CA PHE A 203 -1.16 6.96 -12.11
C PHE A 203 -1.35 8.36 -11.50
N LEU A 204 -1.73 8.44 -10.22
CA LEU A 204 -2.02 9.64 -9.46
C LEU A 204 -0.86 10.12 -8.55
N SER A 205 0.24 9.35 -8.44
CA SER A 205 1.45 9.78 -7.71
C SER A 205 2.27 10.82 -8.48
N PHE A 206 2.07 10.94 -9.81
CA PHE A 206 2.72 11.96 -10.63
C PHE A 206 2.26 13.40 -10.34
N VAL A 207 1.17 13.59 -9.59
CA VAL A 207 0.59 14.92 -9.31
C VAL A 207 1.08 15.50 -7.96
N ARG A 208 1.76 14.71 -7.12
CA ARG A 208 2.13 15.13 -5.75
C ARG A 208 3.58 15.54 -5.54
N SER A 209 4.43 15.46 -6.57
CA SER A 209 5.84 15.86 -6.48
C SER A 209 6.08 17.27 -7.01
N GLU A 210 5.33 18.25 -6.53
CA GLU A 210 5.76 19.65 -6.56
C GLU A 210 5.44 20.29 -5.22
N VAL A 211 6.44 20.35 -4.33
CA VAL A 211 6.86 21.53 -3.54
C VAL A 211 7.91 21.05 -2.54
N ARG A 212 9.17 21.02 -2.96
CA ARG A 212 10.34 21.41 -2.15
C ARG A 212 11.61 21.28 -2.96
N GLN A 213 11.93 22.29 -3.76
CA GLN A 213 13.32 22.60 -4.06
C GLN A 213 13.52 24.11 -3.93
N THR A 214 14.12 24.45 -2.79
CA THR A 214 14.87 25.68 -2.57
C THR A 214 15.91 25.84 -3.66
N ALA A 215 16.01 27.07 -4.16
CA ALA A 215 16.87 27.51 -5.24
C ALA A 215 18.34 27.09 -5.10
N THR A 216 18.90 26.54 -6.17
CA THR A 216 20.18 26.99 -6.75
C THR A 216 20.16 26.73 -8.25
N SER A 217 20.38 27.80 -8.99
CA SER A 217 20.55 27.90 -10.43
C SER A 217 21.62 26.96 -10.99
N THR A 218 21.31 26.24 -12.08
CA THR A 218 21.95 26.47 -13.39
C THR A 218 21.15 25.79 -14.50
N ASP A 219 21.15 26.49 -15.62
CA ASP A 219 20.46 26.31 -16.89
C ASP A 219 20.70 24.96 -17.59
N ALA A 220 19.77 24.63 -18.50
CA ALA A 220 19.81 23.63 -19.58
C ALA A 220 19.00 22.31 -19.40
N ALA A 221 17.71 22.36 -19.78
CA ALA A 221 17.10 21.49 -20.80
C ALA A 221 15.56 21.68 -20.82
N LYS A 222 15.09 22.64 -21.62
CA LYS A 222 13.70 22.64 -22.09
C LYS A 222 13.53 21.46 -23.06
N THR A 223 12.81 20.41 -22.64
CA THR A 223 12.18 19.47 -23.57
C THR A 223 10.70 19.83 -23.65
N GLN A 224 10.34 20.48 -24.75
CA GLN A 224 8.97 20.81 -25.12
C GLN A 224 8.19 19.52 -25.36
N ILE A 225 7.07 19.32 -24.64
CA ILE A 225 6.08 18.29 -24.98
C ILE A 225 5.32 18.81 -26.21
N GLN A 226 5.77 18.45 -27.40
CA GLN A 226 5.03 18.75 -28.63
C GLN A 226 3.99 17.65 -28.82
N VAL A 227 2.74 17.98 -28.52
CA VAL A 227 1.57 17.11 -28.72
C VAL A 227 1.50 16.69 -30.19
N GLN A 228 1.39 15.39 -30.46
CA GLN A 228 1.23 14.88 -31.82
C GLN A 228 -0.17 15.27 -32.36
N PRO A 229 -0.28 15.74 -33.62
CA PRO A 229 -1.55 16.22 -34.20
C PRO A 229 -2.64 15.14 -34.27
N ASP A 230 -2.25 13.86 -34.30
CA ASP A 230 -3.16 12.71 -34.29
C ASP A 230 -3.89 12.59 -32.94
N THR A 231 -3.23 12.99 -31.84
CA THR A 231 -3.82 12.99 -30.48
C THR A 231 -4.89 14.07 -30.36
N GLN A 232 -4.64 15.27 -30.88
CA GLN A 232 -5.63 16.36 -30.86
C GLN A 232 -6.91 15.99 -31.61
N THR A 233 -6.76 15.39 -32.80
CA THR A 233 -7.91 14.97 -33.63
C THR A 233 -8.74 13.89 -32.93
N TYR A 234 -8.08 12.95 -32.24
CA TYR A 234 -8.76 11.91 -31.47
C TYR A 234 -9.67 12.51 -30.38
N TYR A 235 -9.15 13.45 -29.59
CA TYR A 235 -9.91 14.07 -28.51
C TYR A 235 -11.07 14.93 -29.03
N PHE A 236 -10.83 15.72 -30.08
CA PHE A 236 -11.88 16.56 -30.65
C PHE A 236 -13.06 15.72 -31.17
N SER A 237 -12.77 14.68 -31.96
CA SER A 237 -13.83 13.81 -32.50
C SER A 237 -14.53 12.99 -31.41
N SER A 238 -13.84 12.61 -30.34
CA SER A 238 -14.42 11.84 -29.23
C SER A 238 -15.34 12.70 -28.37
N ILE A 239 -14.97 13.95 -28.12
CA ILE A 239 -15.80 14.93 -27.42
C ILE A 239 -17.09 15.20 -28.21
N GLU A 240 -16.99 15.45 -29.52
CA GLU A 240 -18.16 15.70 -30.37
C GLU A 240 -19.14 14.50 -30.36
N ARG A 241 -18.62 13.28 -30.53
CA ARG A 241 -19.43 12.06 -30.51
C ARG A 241 -20.12 11.84 -29.17
N ALA A 242 -19.42 12.07 -28.06
CA ALA A 242 -19.99 11.89 -26.72
C ALA A 242 -21.14 12.89 -26.47
N VAL A 243 -20.98 14.14 -26.89
CA VAL A 243 -22.05 15.15 -26.79
C VAL A 243 -23.25 14.81 -27.70
N GLN A 244 -23.00 14.38 -28.94
CA GLN A 244 -24.05 13.92 -29.85
C GLN A 244 -24.83 12.73 -29.25
N ALA A 245 -24.11 11.79 -28.64
CA ALA A 245 -24.67 10.62 -27.98
C ALA A 245 -25.39 10.90 -26.64
N ASN A 246 -25.54 12.18 -26.25
CA ASN A 246 -26.18 12.56 -24.98
C ASN A 246 -25.39 12.17 -23.72
N ASP A 247 -24.11 11.80 -23.88
CA ASP A 247 -23.25 11.35 -22.80
C ASP A 247 -22.35 12.50 -22.33
N LEU A 248 -22.97 13.45 -21.62
CA LEU A 248 -22.28 14.62 -21.06
C LEU A 248 -21.19 14.24 -20.04
N PRO A 249 -21.38 13.24 -19.14
CA PRO A 249 -20.32 12.82 -18.23
C PRO A 249 -19.05 12.36 -18.95
N LYS A 250 -19.20 11.57 -20.02
CA LYS A 250 -18.08 11.13 -20.85
C LYS A 250 -17.44 12.28 -21.63
N ALA A 251 -18.24 13.19 -22.17
CA ALA A 251 -17.73 14.35 -22.89
C ALA A 251 -16.88 15.27 -21.99
N LEU A 252 -17.28 15.44 -20.72
CA LEU A 252 -16.51 16.21 -19.73
C LEU A 252 -15.22 15.48 -19.34
N SER A 253 -15.27 14.17 -19.11
CA SER A 253 -14.07 13.37 -18.84
C SER A 253 -13.04 13.46 -19.96
N LEU A 254 -13.48 13.41 -21.23
CA LEU A 254 -12.60 13.55 -22.39
C LEU A 254 -12.03 14.96 -22.54
N LEU A 255 -12.78 15.99 -22.14
CA LEU A 255 -12.31 17.37 -22.12
C LEU A 255 -11.21 17.58 -21.06
N ASP A 256 -11.41 17.04 -19.86
CA ASP A 256 -10.44 17.16 -18.77
C ASP A 256 -9.15 16.42 -19.09
N GLU A 257 -9.26 15.25 -19.73
CA GLU A 257 -8.10 14.49 -20.20
C GLU A 257 -7.35 15.24 -21.32
N ALA A 258 -8.06 15.83 -22.28
CA ALA A 258 -7.46 16.65 -23.33
C ALA A 258 -6.70 17.87 -22.76
N LYS A 259 -7.28 18.55 -21.75
CA LYS A 259 -6.63 19.66 -21.05
C LYS A 259 -5.40 19.22 -20.27
N ALA A 260 -5.47 18.07 -19.59
CA ALA A 260 -4.33 17.50 -18.86
C ALA A 260 -3.16 17.16 -19.80
N LEU A 261 -3.45 16.82 -21.05
CA LEU A 261 -2.47 16.55 -22.10
C LEU A 261 -1.99 17.81 -22.85
N GLY A 262 -2.44 19.01 -22.45
CA GLY A 262 -2.06 20.27 -23.11
C GLY A 262 -2.65 20.44 -24.51
N ILE A 263 -3.76 19.76 -24.83
CA ILE A 263 -4.44 19.86 -26.13
C ILE A 263 -5.27 21.15 -26.16
N GLU A 264 -4.72 22.17 -26.79
CA GLU A 264 -5.40 23.45 -27.00
C GLU A 264 -6.64 23.29 -27.89
N GLY A 265 -7.68 24.10 -27.66
CA GLY A 265 -8.93 24.09 -28.44
C GLY A 265 -10.00 23.06 -28.02
N ALA A 266 -9.68 22.09 -27.15
CA ALA A 266 -10.64 21.05 -26.73
C ALA A 266 -11.91 21.63 -26.06
N GLN A 267 -11.76 22.72 -25.30
CA GLN A 267 -12.89 23.41 -24.65
C GLN A 267 -13.83 24.08 -25.65
N GLU A 268 -13.29 24.66 -26.73
CA GLU A 268 -14.10 25.27 -27.78
C GLU A 268 -14.93 24.22 -28.53
N VAL A 269 -14.33 23.06 -28.82
CA VAL A 269 -15.01 21.92 -29.43
C VAL A 269 -16.17 21.43 -28.56
N PHE A 270 -15.94 21.27 -27.25
CA PHE A 270 -17.00 20.88 -26.31
C PHE A 270 -18.16 21.88 -26.29
N VAL A 271 -17.87 23.18 -26.14
CA VAL A 271 -18.90 24.22 -26.09
C VAL A 271 -19.67 24.30 -27.41
N LYS A 272 -18.99 24.20 -28.56
CA LYS A 272 -19.63 24.17 -29.88
C LYS A 272 -20.54 22.95 -30.03
N ALA A 273 -20.09 21.77 -29.65
CA ALA A 273 -20.87 20.54 -29.74
C ALA A 273 -22.13 20.58 -28.84
N VAL A 274 -22.02 21.14 -27.63
CA VAL A 274 -23.16 21.29 -26.71
C VAL A 274 -24.16 22.32 -27.21
N ASN A 275 -23.68 23.42 -27.79
CA ASN A 275 -24.55 24.45 -28.35
C ASN A 275 -25.25 24.02 -29.65
N ALA A 276 -24.62 23.15 -30.45
CA ALA A 276 -25.23 22.54 -31.64
C ALA A 276 -26.33 21.51 -31.30
N ARG A 277 -26.54 21.24 -30.01
CA ARG A 277 -27.56 20.32 -29.48
C ARG A 277 -28.90 20.99 -29.17
N LYS A 278 -28.96 22.34 -29.27
CA LYS A 278 -30.19 23.12 -29.22
C LYS A 278 -30.92 23.06 -30.55
#